data_AF-A0A151N2H2-F1
#
_entry.id   AF-A0A151N2H2-F1
#
_cell.length_a   1.000
_cell.length_b   1.000
_cell.length_c   1.000
_cell.angle_alpha   90.00
_cell.angle_beta   90.00
_cell.angle_gamma   90.00
#
_symmetry.space_group_name_H-M   'P 1'
#
loop_
_entity.id
_entity.type
_entity.pdbx_description
1 polymer ?
#
loop_
_entity_poly.entity_id
_entity_poly.type
_entity_poly.pdbx_seq_one_letter_code
_entity_poly.pdbx_strand_id
1 'polypeptide(L)'
;MDGYSFSLIVKEKEVPADLEQAQRQVWELNRATKHVIATETKLQEMICSVLQSQSQLAERMKAENPEYLDQVRLDANLRENIQTVSQAKELSKQYGKDASSVLKEMAHLAGLIL
;
A
#
# COMPACT_ATOMS: atom_id res chain seq x y z
N MET A 1 60.95 26.86 -9.38
CA MET A 1 60.32 26.07 -10.47
C MET A 1 59.06 25.50 -9.87
N ASP A 2 57.96 26.25 -9.95
CA ASP A 2 56.70 25.83 -9.37
C ASP A 2 56.01 24.90 -10.36
N GLY A 3 55.89 23.63 -9.97
CA GLY A 3 55.31 22.58 -10.81
C GLY A 3 53.81 22.80 -11.01
N TYR A 4 53.35 22.64 -12.25
CA TYR A 4 51.93 22.71 -12.59
C TYR A 4 51.17 21.56 -11.92
N SER A 5 50.20 21.91 -11.08
CA SER A 5 49.21 20.97 -10.54
C SER A 5 48.06 20.82 -11.53
N PHE A 6 47.93 19.63 -12.12
CA PHE A 6 46.80 19.25 -12.98
C PHE A 6 45.69 18.57 -12.18
N SER A 7 45.22 19.20 -11.11
CA SER A 7 43.97 18.75 -10.48
C SER A 7 42.80 19.22 -11.36
N LEU A 8 42.19 18.27 -12.07
CA LEU A 8 40.94 18.52 -12.80
C LEU A 8 39.84 18.81 -11.77
N ILE A 9 39.62 20.09 -11.46
CA ILE A 9 38.50 20.52 -10.62
C ILE A 9 37.24 20.32 -11.47
N VAL A 10 36.60 19.16 -11.31
CA VAL A 10 35.24 18.95 -11.78
C VAL A 10 34.38 19.91 -10.97
N LYS A 11 34.01 21.06 -11.55
CA LYS A 11 32.96 21.90 -10.96
C LYS A 11 31.72 21.04 -10.84
N GLU A 12 31.19 20.89 -9.62
CA GLU A 12 29.88 20.29 -9.42
C GLU A 12 28.90 21.03 -10.32
N LYS A 13 28.43 20.33 -11.37
CA LYS A 13 27.41 20.87 -12.25
C LYS A 13 26.11 20.85 -11.45
N GLU A 14 25.46 22.01 -11.34
CA GLU A 14 24.10 22.07 -10.81
C GLU A 14 23.22 21.09 -11.60
N VAL A 15 22.50 20.25 -10.87
CA VAL A 15 21.57 19.29 -11.46
C VAL A 15 20.46 20.10 -12.14
N PRO A 16 20.15 19.84 -13.42
CA PRO A 16 19.03 20.52 -14.09
C PRO A 16 17.74 20.37 -13.28
N ALA A 17 16.96 21.44 -13.13
CA ALA A 17 15.75 21.44 -12.31
C ALA A 17 14.77 20.31 -12.70
N ASP A 18 14.63 20.04 -14.00
CA ASP A 18 13.79 18.96 -14.52
C ASP A 18 14.28 17.58 -14.08
N LEU A 19 15.60 17.38 -14.00
CA LEU A 19 16.20 16.13 -13.55
C LEU A 19 16.02 15.96 -12.03
N GLU A 20 16.16 17.02 -11.26
CA GLU A 20 15.90 17.01 -9.81
C GLU A 20 14.41 16.70 -9.53
N GLN A 21 13.49 17.29 -10.31
CA GLN A 21 12.07 16.99 -10.21
C GLN A 21 11.77 15.52 -10.53
N ALA A 22 12.33 14.98 -11.62
CA ALA A 22 12.16 13.58 -11.97
C ALA A 22 12.69 12.64 -10.87
N GLN A 23 13.85 12.94 -10.29
CA GLN A 23 14.41 12.17 -9.16
C GLN A 23 13.47 12.17 -7.95
N ARG A 24 12.91 13.33 -7.57
CA ARG A 24 11.93 13.43 -6.49
C ARG A 24 10.69 12.58 -6.75
N GLN A 25 10.14 12.63 -7.97
CA GLN A 25 8.95 11.87 -8.33
C GLN A 25 9.19 10.35 -8.25
N VAL A 26 10.31 9.88 -8.80
CA VAL A 26 10.69 8.46 -8.73
C VAL A 26 10.91 8.02 -7.29
N TRP A 27 11.52 8.86 -6.47
CA TRP A 27 11.74 8.56 -5.06
C TRP A 27 10.43 8.46 -4.27
N GLU A 28 9.52 9.41 -4.43
CA GLU A 28 8.20 9.38 -3.80
C GLU A 28 7.40 8.15 -4.24
N LEU A 29 7.42 7.83 -5.53
CA LEU A 29 6.74 6.66 -6.07
C LEU A 29 7.31 5.36 -5.47
N ASN A 30 8.63 5.20 -5.44
CA ASN A 30 9.29 4.04 -4.82
C ASN A 30 8.95 3.93 -3.32
N ARG A 31 8.96 5.06 -2.59
CA ARG A 31 8.61 5.09 -1.16
C ARG A 31 7.17 4.64 -0.94
N ALA A 32 6.23 5.17 -1.74
CA ALA A 32 4.82 4.81 -1.67
C ALA A 32 4.60 3.32 -1.99
N THR A 33 5.20 2.82 -3.08
CA THR A 33 5.13 1.41 -3.49
C THR A 33 5.62 0.47 -2.38
N LYS A 34 6.78 0.76 -1.79
CA LYS A 34 7.31 -0.02 -0.67
C LYS A 34 6.40 -0.01 0.55
N HIS A 35 5.77 1.12 0.84
CA HIS A 35 4.83 1.24 1.95
C HIS A 35 3.57 0.36 1.75
N VAL A 36 3.03 0.34 0.52
CA VAL A 36 1.90 -0.53 0.17
C VAL A 36 2.27 -1.99 0.39
N ILE A 37 3.41 -2.45 -0.14
CA ILE A 37 3.87 -3.83 0.02
C ILE A 37 4.10 -4.17 1.50
N ALA A 38 4.74 -3.28 2.26
CA ALA A 38 5.03 -3.51 3.68
C ALA A 38 3.77 -3.61 4.55
N THR A 39 2.68 -2.95 4.15
CA THR A 39 1.41 -2.94 4.89
C THR A 39 0.42 -4.01 4.44
N GLU A 40 0.65 -4.63 3.27
CA GLU A 40 -0.26 -5.58 2.64
C GLU A 40 -0.59 -6.76 3.57
N THR A 41 0.42 -7.42 4.14
CA THR A 41 0.22 -8.60 5.00
C THR A 41 -0.65 -8.26 6.21
N LYS A 42 -0.34 -7.15 6.89
CA LYS A 42 -1.10 -6.70 8.06
C LYS A 42 -2.55 -6.39 7.69
N LEU A 43 -2.77 -5.72 6.57
CA LEU A 43 -4.12 -5.40 6.09
C LEU A 43 -4.92 -6.67 5.76
N GLN A 44 -4.31 -7.64 5.08
CA GLN A 44 -4.95 -8.91 4.76
C GLN A 44 -5.29 -9.72 6.02
N GLU A 45 -4.43 -9.72 7.03
CA GLU A 45 -4.69 -10.37 8.32
C GLU A 45 -5.87 -9.72 9.04
N MET A 46 -5.91 -8.38 9.12
CA MET A 46 -7.02 -7.65 9.71
C MET A 46 -8.34 -7.95 9.01
N ILE A 47 -8.36 -7.93 7.67
CA ILE A 47 -9.53 -8.28 6.87
C ILE A 47 -9.97 -9.73 7.13
N CYS A 48 -9.03 -10.68 7.13
CA CYS A 48 -9.34 -12.08 7.40
C CYS A 48 -9.91 -12.28 8.81
N SER A 49 -9.36 -11.58 9.81
CA SER A 49 -9.84 -11.64 11.20
C SER A 49 -11.29 -11.19 11.31
N VAL A 50 -11.65 -10.06 10.68
CA VAL A 50 -13.03 -9.57 10.66
C VAL A 50 -13.97 -10.59 10.01
N LEU A 51 -13.61 -11.11 8.83
CA LEU A 51 -14.42 -12.10 8.12
C LEU A 51 -14.62 -13.39 8.92
N GLN A 52 -13.59 -13.88 9.60
CA GLN A 52 -13.67 -15.06 10.46
C GLN A 52 -14.56 -14.83 11.69
N SER A 53 -14.62 -13.59 12.19
CA SER A 53 -15.45 -13.23 13.35
C SER A 53 -16.92 -12.98 13.03
N GLN A 54 -17.34 -13.07 11.75
CA GLN A 54 -18.69 -12.73 11.31
C GLN A 54 -19.80 -13.42 12.12
N SER A 55 -19.70 -14.74 12.32
CA SER A 55 -20.72 -15.51 13.05
C SER A 55 -20.79 -15.08 14.51
N GLN A 56 -19.65 -14.84 15.14
CA GLN A 56 -19.59 -14.35 16.51
C GLN A 56 -20.17 -12.94 16.65
N LEU A 57 -19.92 -12.06 15.68
CA LEU A 57 -20.52 -10.72 15.63
C LEU A 57 -22.04 -10.80 15.49
N ALA A 58 -22.55 -11.65 14.59
CA ALA A 58 -23.99 -11.83 14.38
C ALA A 58 -24.69 -12.32 15.67
N GLU A 59 -24.12 -13.28 16.37
CA GLU A 59 -24.69 -13.81 17.61
C GLU A 59 -24.65 -12.79 18.75
N ARG A 60 -23.56 -12.02 18.88
CA ARG A 60 -23.49 -10.92 19.86
C ARG A 60 -24.54 -9.84 19.59
N MET A 61 -24.72 -9.45 18.33
CA MET A 61 -25.71 -8.43 17.96
C MET A 61 -27.15 -8.86 18.30
N LYS A 62 -27.49 -10.14 18.10
CA LYS A 62 -28.80 -10.70 18.50
C LYS A 62 -28.97 -10.74 20.02
N ALA A 63 -27.91 -11.08 20.76
CA ALA A 63 -27.95 -11.18 22.21
C ALA A 63 -28.08 -9.81 22.90
N GLU A 64 -27.44 -8.78 22.34
CA GLU A 64 -27.42 -7.43 22.92
C GLU A 64 -28.66 -6.59 22.55
N ASN A 65 -29.28 -6.84 21.40
CA ASN A 65 -30.45 -6.10 20.93
C ASN A 65 -31.67 -7.02 20.84
N PRO A 66 -32.58 -7.03 21.83
CA PRO A 66 -33.78 -7.88 21.82
C PRO A 66 -34.90 -7.32 20.93
N GLU A 67 -34.82 -6.06 20.49
CA GLU A 67 -35.84 -5.42 19.67
C GLU A 67 -35.77 -5.91 18.21
N TYR A 68 -36.85 -6.53 17.73
CA TYR A 68 -36.89 -7.20 16.43
C TYR A 68 -36.57 -6.28 15.24
N LEU A 69 -37.15 -5.07 15.20
CA LEU A 69 -36.91 -4.14 14.10
C LEU A 69 -35.44 -3.69 14.05
N ASP A 70 -34.82 -3.51 15.22
CA ASP A 70 -33.41 -3.16 15.28
C ASP A 70 -32.51 -4.34 14.88
N GLN A 71 -32.86 -5.57 15.28
CA GLN A 71 -32.17 -6.78 14.81
C GLN A 71 -32.19 -6.90 13.27
N VAL A 72 -33.33 -6.64 12.62
CA VAL A 72 -33.45 -6.71 11.16
C VAL A 72 -32.54 -5.68 10.49
N ARG A 73 -32.54 -4.44 10.98
CA ARG A 73 -31.65 -3.37 10.49
C ARG A 73 -30.18 -3.72 10.66
N LEU A 74 -29.82 -4.22 11.83
CA LEU A 74 -28.46 -4.58 12.19
C LEU A 74 -27.94 -5.79 11.40
N ASP A 75 -28.77 -6.81 11.15
CA ASP A 75 -28.41 -7.96 10.31
C ASP A 75 -28.13 -7.53 8.86
N ALA A 76 -28.97 -6.65 8.31
CA ALA A 76 -28.77 -6.08 6.98
C ALA A 76 -27.42 -5.33 6.89
N ASN A 77 -27.15 -4.45 7.86
CA ASN A 77 -25.88 -3.71 7.93
C ASN A 77 -24.66 -4.64 8.07
N LEU A 78 -24.77 -5.69 8.89
CA LEU A 78 -23.69 -6.65 9.06
C LEU A 78 -23.38 -7.37 7.74
N ARG A 79 -24.42 -7.80 7.00
CA ARG A 79 -24.25 -8.43 5.68
C ARG A 79 -23.55 -7.50 4.69
N GLU A 80 -24.00 -6.25 4.61
CA GLU A 80 -23.39 -5.25 3.73
C GLU A 80 -21.92 -4.99 4.08
N ASN A 81 -21.62 -4.84 5.38
CA ASN A 81 -20.25 -4.64 5.85
C ASN A 81 -19.36 -5.83 5.51
N ILE A 82 -19.82 -7.07 5.72
CA ILE A 82 -19.05 -8.26 5.40
C ILE A 82 -18.82 -8.40 3.89
N GLN A 83 -19.82 -8.07 3.08
CA GLN A 83 -19.67 -8.05 1.63
C GLN A 83 -18.61 -7.01 1.20
N THR A 84 -18.66 -5.82 1.78
CA THR A 84 -17.69 -4.75 1.52
C THR A 84 -16.28 -5.14 1.95
N VAL A 85 -16.11 -5.74 3.13
CA VAL A 85 -14.83 -6.25 3.62
C VAL A 85 -14.30 -7.37 2.72
N SER A 86 -15.17 -8.23 2.20
CA SER A 86 -14.80 -9.27 1.24
C SER A 86 -14.31 -8.68 -0.08
N GLN A 87 -14.94 -7.61 -0.57
CA GLN A 87 -14.47 -6.88 -1.76
C GLN A 87 -13.12 -6.19 -1.50
N ALA A 88 -12.97 -5.56 -0.33
CA ALA A 88 -11.72 -4.93 0.09
C ALA A 88 -10.56 -5.95 0.14
N LYS A 89 -10.83 -7.21 0.51
CA LYS A 89 -9.84 -8.29 0.45
C LYS A 89 -9.28 -8.50 -0.95
N GLU A 90 -10.15 -8.52 -1.96
CA GLU A 90 -9.74 -8.78 -3.34
C GLU A 90 -9.01 -7.56 -3.93
N LEU A 91 -9.53 -6.35 -3.67
CA LEU A 91 -8.86 -5.11 -4.05
C LEU A 91 -7.47 -4.99 -3.41
N SER A 92 -7.33 -5.34 -2.13
CA SER A 92 -6.04 -5.32 -1.43
C SER A 92 -5.01 -6.22 -2.10
N LYS A 93 -5.40 -7.42 -2.55
CA LYS A 93 -4.50 -8.32 -3.29
C LYS A 93 -4.12 -7.75 -4.65
N GLN A 94 -5.07 -7.13 -5.35
CA GLN A 94 -4.79 -6.50 -6.63
C GLN A 94 -3.79 -5.36 -6.47
N TYR A 95 -3.99 -4.48 -5.49
CA TYR A 95 -3.05 -3.40 -5.20
C TYR A 95 -1.67 -3.89 -4.77
N GLY A 96 -1.58 -5.00 -4.02
CA GLY A 96 -0.30 -5.64 -3.69
C GLY A 96 0.46 -6.14 -4.94
N LYS A 97 -0.26 -6.78 -5.87
CA LYS A 97 0.29 -7.20 -7.17
C LYS A 97 0.74 -6.02 -8.01
N ASP A 98 -0.08 -4.97 -8.11
CA ASP A 98 0.23 -3.78 -8.90
C ASP A 98 1.45 -3.05 -8.33
N ALA A 99 1.52 -2.88 -7.00
CA ALA A 99 2.68 -2.33 -6.33
C ALA A 99 3.95 -3.16 -6.58
N SER A 100 3.83 -4.50 -6.54
CA SER A 100 4.94 -5.40 -6.86
C SER A 100 5.40 -5.29 -8.32
N SER A 101 4.48 -5.07 -9.27
CA SER A 101 4.82 -4.81 -10.69
C SER A 101 5.60 -3.52 -10.83
N VAL A 102 5.11 -2.43 -10.24
CA VAL A 102 5.77 -1.11 -10.27
C VAL A 102 7.19 -1.21 -9.69
N LEU A 103 7.37 -1.92 -8.57
CA LEU A 103 8.70 -2.10 -7.98
C LEU A 103 9.65 -2.86 -8.92
N LYS A 104 9.17 -3.90 -9.60
CA LYS A 104 9.96 -4.66 -10.58
C LYS A 104 10.34 -3.82 -11.79
N GLU A 105 9.39 -3.04 -12.32
CA GLU A 105 9.64 -2.13 -13.44
C GLU A 105 10.70 -1.08 -13.09
N MET A 106 10.62 -0.48 -11.90
CA MET A 106 11.65 0.45 -11.41
C MET A 106 13.02 -0.21 -11.29
N ALA A 107 13.07 -1.43 -10.77
CA ALA A 107 14.32 -2.16 -10.63
C ALA A 107 14.95 -2.44 -11.99
N HIS A 108 14.14 -2.88 -12.96
CA HIS A 108 14.58 -3.10 -14.32
C HIS A 108 15.13 -1.82 -14.97
N LEU A 109 14.43 -0.69 -14.82
CA LEU A 109 14.89 0.62 -15.30
C LEU A 109 16.21 1.06 -14.63
N ALA A 110 16.42 0.69 -13.38
CA ALA A 110 17.66 0.95 -12.65
C ALA A 110 18.80 -0.04 -12.98
N GLY A 111 18.57 -1.02 -13.87
CA GLY A 111 19.54 -2.06 -14.19
C GLY A 111 19.74 -3.08 -13.05
N LEU A 112 18.81 -3.14 -12.11
CA LEU A 112 18.81 -4.09 -10.99
C LEU A 112 17.97 -5.33 -11.35
N ILE A 113 18.45 -6.51 -10.95
CA ILE A 113 17.68 -7.75 -11.01
C ILE A 113 17.09 -7.98 -9.61
N LEU A 114 15.78 -8.16 -9.55
CA LEU A 114 14.99 -8.24 -8.32
C LEU A 114 14.33 -9.62 -8.18
#